data_AF-A0A7K7GNJ5-F1
#
_entry.id   AF-A0A7K7GNJ5-F1
#
_cell.length_a   1.000
_cell.length_b   1.000
_cell.length_c   1.000
_cell.angle_alpha   90.00
_cell.angle_beta   90.00
_cell.angle_gamma   90.00
#
_symmetry.space_group_name_H-M   'P 1'
#
loop_
_entity.id
_entity.type
_entity.pdbx_description
1 polymer ?
#
loop_
_entity_poly.entity_id
_entity_poly.type
_entity_poly.pdbx_seq_one_letter_code
_entity_poly.pdbx_strand_id
1 'polypeptide(L)'
;MAGPGWAPPRLDEFILTEPLGSGTYATVYKAYRKRDTREVVAIKCVNKRSLNRASVENLLTEIEILKTIRHPNIVELKDFQWDGDHIYLIMEFCAGGDLSRFIRTRRMLPEKVARLFLQQLGEDTPPASAGLCSPGFWGAITCPSTRSACALKFLHDHNISHLDLKPQNILLSAPESPQLKLADFGFAQYMSPWDEKHVLRGSPLYMAPEMVCRQHYDARADLWSVGVILYEALFGKPPFASRSFAELEEKIRSDRAVELPSRPQLSLECRDLLGQLLERDPRKRISFECFFAHPFVDMEHIPGPESLSKATDLVVEAVRKDQEGDAKAAFSLYRKALEYFVPALHYENDARRKEAIRAKVRQYISRAEELKVLVTSSNKNLLEKGNPARELLKEMAKDKPRLCAALEVASAAIAKEEEGRDDSDALELYQQSLGELLLLLAAEPAGRRRELLHAEIQTLMARAEYLKDQIKMREAQSMGKEALAESVRSGESPF
;
A
#
# COMPACT_ATOMS: atom_id res chain seq x y z
N MET A 1 32.96 32.18 -27.61
CA MET A 1 34.09 31.50 -28.28
C MET A 1 33.95 30.02 -27.98
N ALA A 2 33.74 29.19 -29.00
CA ALA A 2 33.70 27.73 -28.87
C ALA A 2 35.14 27.22 -28.68
N GLY A 3 35.36 26.41 -27.63
CA GLY A 3 36.65 25.76 -27.36
C GLY A 3 37.02 24.72 -28.43
N PRO A 4 38.25 24.17 -28.39
CA PRO A 4 38.81 23.35 -29.46
C PRO A 4 38.00 22.07 -29.71
N GLY A 5 37.98 21.65 -30.97
CA GLY A 5 37.05 20.68 -31.56
C GLY A 5 36.89 19.35 -30.82
N TRP A 6 35.71 19.15 -30.25
CA TRP A 6 35.18 17.84 -29.91
C TRP A 6 34.03 17.55 -30.89
N ALA A 7 34.30 16.80 -31.95
CA ALA A 7 33.23 16.28 -32.80
C ALA A 7 32.62 15.06 -32.08
N PRO A 8 31.27 14.93 -32.00
CA PRO A 8 30.65 13.74 -31.47
C PRO A 8 31.06 12.50 -32.30
N PRO A 9 31.05 11.29 -31.71
CA PRO A 9 31.30 10.06 -32.46
C PRO A 9 30.38 9.97 -33.68
N ARG A 10 30.90 9.44 -34.80
CA ARG A 10 30.10 9.25 -36.01
C ARG A 10 29.38 7.92 -35.92
N LEU A 11 28.06 7.94 -36.07
CA LEU A 11 27.23 6.75 -36.18
C LEU A 11 26.50 6.78 -37.52
N ASP A 12 26.57 5.70 -38.30
CA ASP A 12 26.16 5.73 -39.70
C ASP A 12 24.68 6.04 -39.90
N GLU A 13 23.80 5.60 -38.99
CA GLU A 13 22.36 5.83 -39.09
C GLU A 13 21.85 7.10 -38.40
N PHE A 14 22.68 7.75 -37.59
CA PHE A 14 22.25 8.82 -36.69
C PHE A 14 23.10 10.09 -36.83
N ILE A 15 22.47 11.23 -36.60
CA ILE A 15 23.13 12.54 -36.51
C ILE A 15 23.12 12.95 -35.04
N LEU A 16 24.28 12.82 -34.37
CA LEU A 16 24.46 13.25 -32.99
C LEU A 16 24.56 14.78 -32.93
N THR A 17 23.82 15.40 -32.01
CA THR A 17 23.75 16.86 -31.84
C THR A 17 24.33 17.27 -30.48
N GLU A 18 23.52 17.83 -29.58
CA GLU A 18 23.96 18.31 -28.28
C GLU A 18 24.20 17.15 -27.27
N PRO A 19 25.24 17.25 -26.42
CA PRO A 19 25.39 16.37 -25.28
C PRO A 19 24.27 16.65 -24.26
N LEU A 20 23.63 15.59 -23.79
CA LEU A 20 22.59 15.62 -22.76
C LEU A 20 23.18 15.40 -21.36
N GLY A 21 24.26 14.63 -21.27
CA GLY A 21 24.95 14.36 -20.02
C GLY A 21 26.30 13.66 -20.24
N SER A 22 27.22 13.85 -19.31
CA SER A 22 28.54 13.24 -19.33
C SER A 22 28.82 12.57 -17.98
N GLY A 23 29.13 11.27 -18.01
CA GLY A 23 29.58 10.50 -16.87
C GLY A 23 31.05 10.10 -16.99
N THR A 24 31.53 9.30 -16.03
CA THR A 24 32.94 8.86 -15.97
C THR A 24 33.37 8.05 -17.20
N TYR A 25 32.47 7.22 -17.76
CA TYR A 25 32.79 6.28 -18.83
C TYR A 25 32.01 6.53 -20.12
N ALA A 26 30.99 7.38 -20.07
CA ALA A 26 30.03 7.54 -21.15
C ALA A 26 29.58 8.98 -21.31
N THR A 27 29.23 9.35 -22.54
CA THR A 27 28.56 10.61 -22.85
C THR A 27 27.28 10.31 -23.60
N VAL A 28 26.18 10.92 -23.16
CA VAL A 28 24.87 10.77 -23.78
C VAL A 28 24.64 11.96 -24.70
N TYR A 29 24.32 11.68 -25.96
CA TYR A 29 23.99 12.69 -26.97
C TYR A 29 22.54 12.58 -27.38
N LYS A 30 21.91 13.72 -27.69
CA LYS A 30 20.70 13.70 -28.49
C LYS A 30 21.07 13.35 -29.94
N ALA A 31 20.24 12.57 -30.61
CA ALA A 31 20.46 12.26 -32.01
C ALA A 31 19.14 12.15 -32.79
N TYR A 32 19.24 12.34 -34.10
CA TYR A 32 18.16 12.15 -35.06
C TYR A 32 18.52 11.04 -36.03
N ARG A 33 17.58 10.17 -36.37
CA ARG A 33 17.81 9.15 -37.40
C ARG A 33 17.90 9.81 -38.77
N LYS A 34 18.92 9.48 -39.58
CA LYS A 34 19.15 10.09 -40.90
C LYS A 34 17.99 9.87 -41.88
N ARG A 35 17.33 8.71 -41.79
CA ARG A 35 16.21 8.31 -42.66
C ARG A 35 14.87 8.88 -42.22
N ASP A 36 14.75 9.26 -40.94
CA ASP A 36 13.56 9.89 -40.39
C ASP A 36 13.97 10.89 -39.30
N THR A 37 14.06 12.17 -39.69
CA THR A 37 14.45 13.23 -38.77
C THR A 37 13.40 13.53 -37.70
N ARG A 38 12.20 12.92 -37.76
CA ARG A 38 11.20 13.01 -36.69
C ARG A 38 11.48 12.04 -35.56
N GLU A 39 12.25 10.98 -35.80
CA GLU A 39 12.67 10.06 -34.75
C GLU A 39 13.86 10.62 -33.97
N VAL A 40 13.57 11.13 -32.76
CA VAL A 40 14.57 11.63 -31.82
C VAL A 40 14.93 10.53 -30.82
N VAL A 41 16.22 10.35 -30.56
CA VAL A 41 16.77 9.34 -29.64
C VAL A 41 17.85 9.94 -28.73
N ALA A 42 18.12 9.27 -27.62
CA ALA A 42 19.29 9.54 -26.78
C ALA A 42 20.31 8.41 -26.98
N ILE A 43 21.56 8.74 -27.32
CA ILE A 43 22.61 7.75 -27.58
C ILE A 43 23.68 7.85 -26.50
N LYS A 44 23.76 6.86 -25.62
CA LYS A 44 24.84 6.71 -24.63
C LYS A 44 26.04 6.07 -25.31
N CYS A 45 27.09 6.87 -25.50
CA CYS A 45 28.34 6.48 -26.14
C CYS A 45 29.35 6.11 -25.04
N VAL A 46 29.76 4.85 -24.99
CA VAL A 46 30.74 4.31 -24.04
C VAL A 46 32.05 4.05 -24.76
N ASN A 47 33.17 4.59 -24.25
CA ASN A 47 34.48 4.36 -24.84
C ASN A 47 35.02 2.99 -24.39
N LYS A 48 35.35 2.10 -25.34
CA LYS A 48 35.86 0.75 -25.02
C LYS A 48 37.17 0.77 -24.25
N ARG A 49 38.01 1.79 -24.46
CA ARG A 49 39.32 1.93 -23.81
C ARG A 49 39.22 2.40 -22.36
N SER A 50 38.09 2.97 -21.94
CA SER A 50 37.88 3.40 -20.55
C SER A 50 37.31 2.30 -19.66
N LEU A 51 36.99 1.13 -20.22
CA LEU A 51 36.35 0.02 -19.50
C LEU A 51 37.41 -0.93 -18.90
N ASN A 52 37.23 -1.26 -17.63
CA ASN A 52 37.89 -2.41 -17.00
C ASN A 52 36.98 -3.65 -17.05
N ARG A 53 37.48 -4.81 -16.62
CA ARG A 53 36.71 -6.07 -16.64
C ARG A 53 35.36 -5.97 -15.93
N ALA A 54 35.31 -5.37 -14.75
CA ALA A 54 34.08 -5.21 -13.98
C ALA A 54 33.08 -4.25 -14.68
N SER A 55 33.57 -3.18 -15.30
CA SER A 55 32.74 -2.25 -16.08
C SER A 55 32.18 -2.90 -17.35
N VAL A 56 32.92 -3.82 -17.97
CA VAL A 56 32.41 -4.63 -19.11
C VAL A 56 31.29 -5.56 -18.65
N GLU A 57 31.49 -6.29 -17.55
CA GLU A 57 30.46 -7.16 -16.98
C GLU A 57 29.18 -6.38 -16.64
N ASN A 58 29.32 -5.22 -15.98
CA ASN A 58 28.18 -4.33 -15.69
C ASN A 58 27.46 -3.86 -16.96
N LEU A 59 28.22 -3.49 -18.01
CA LEU A 59 27.63 -3.04 -19.27
C LEU A 59 26.87 -4.17 -19.97
N LEU A 60 27.39 -5.40 -19.94
CA LEU A 60 26.69 -6.56 -20.50
C LEU A 60 25.39 -6.84 -19.73
N THR A 61 25.43 -6.79 -18.40
CA THR A 61 24.21 -6.91 -17.57
C THR A 61 23.21 -5.78 -17.84
N GLU A 62 23.67 -4.53 -18.00
CA GLU A 62 22.81 -3.39 -18.35
C GLU A 62 22.09 -3.65 -19.69
N ILE A 63 22.82 -4.09 -20.72
CA ILE A 63 22.24 -4.41 -22.04
C ILE A 63 21.26 -5.57 -21.94
N GLU A 64 21.58 -6.61 -21.18
CA GLU A 64 20.73 -7.78 -20.99
C GLU A 64 19.41 -7.39 -20.32
N ILE A 65 19.47 -6.65 -19.20
CA ILE A 65 18.28 -6.14 -18.50
C ILE A 65 17.45 -5.25 -19.42
N LEU A 66 18.08 -4.28 -20.08
CA LEU A 66 17.36 -3.34 -20.95
C LEU A 66 16.72 -4.00 -22.18
N LYS A 67 17.22 -5.16 -22.62
CA LYS A 67 16.61 -5.94 -23.71
C LYS A 67 15.38 -6.74 -23.27
N THR A 68 15.31 -7.14 -22.00
CA THR A 68 14.21 -7.97 -21.48
C THR A 68 13.04 -7.15 -20.97
N ILE A 69 13.28 -5.89 -20.57
CA ILE A 69 12.25 -5.03 -19.99
C ILE A 69 11.63 -4.07 -21.01
N ARG A 70 10.30 -3.92 -20.94
CA ARG A 70 9.56 -2.85 -21.61
C ARG A 70 8.45 -2.37 -20.68
N HIS A 71 8.47 -1.09 -20.35
CA HIS A 71 7.51 -0.49 -19.43
C HIS A 71 7.34 1.00 -19.74
N PRO A 72 6.11 1.57 -19.69
CA PRO A 72 5.87 2.99 -19.99
C PRO A 72 6.74 3.95 -19.16
N ASN A 73 7.03 3.59 -17.92
CA ASN A 73 7.83 4.37 -16.97
C ASN A 73 9.29 3.91 -16.83
N ILE A 74 9.82 3.20 -17.84
CA ILE A 74 11.25 2.88 -17.96
C ILE A 74 11.70 3.33 -19.35
N VAL A 75 12.87 3.95 -19.45
CA VAL A 75 13.45 4.36 -20.75
C VAL A 75 13.73 3.12 -21.59
N GLU A 76 13.12 3.04 -22.76
CA GLU A 76 13.31 1.90 -23.67
C GLU A 76 14.69 1.93 -24.34
N LEU A 77 15.37 0.79 -24.36
CA LEU A 77 16.49 0.54 -25.27
C LEU A 77 15.94 0.15 -26.63
N LYS A 78 16.04 1.07 -27.59
CA LYS A 78 15.54 0.88 -28.96
C LYS A 78 16.48 0.00 -29.78
N ASP A 79 17.79 0.22 -29.65
CA ASP A 79 18.81 -0.49 -30.42
C ASP A 79 20.17 -0.45 -29.71
N PHE A 80 21.07 -1.33 -30.11
CA PHE A 80 22.42 -1.46 -29.59
C PHE A 80 23.42 -1.66 -30.73
N GLN A 81 24.43 -0.79 -30.81
CA GLN A 81 25.45 -0.80 -31.86
C GLN A 81 26.86 -0.67 -31.27
N TRP A 82 27.89 -1.01 -32.04
CA TRP A 82 29.28 -0.83 -31.65
C TRP A 82 30.18 -0.63 -32.87
N ASP A 83 31.32 0.02 -32.67
CA ASP A 83 32.37 0.14 -33.68
C ASP A 83 33.74 -0.28 -33.10
N GLY A 84 34.87 0.14 -33.70
CA GLY A 84 36.20 -0.18 -33.18
C GLY A 84 36.51 0.41 -31.80
N ASP A 85 35.96 1.58 -31.47
CA ASP A 85 36.35 2.37 -30.30
C ASP A 85 35.22 2.58 -29.27
N HIS A 86 33.96 2.45 -29.68
CA HIS A 86 32.79 2.80 -28.88
C HIS A 86 31.70 1.74 -28.91
N ILE A 87 30.88 1.78 -27.85
CA ILE A 87 29.62 1.06 -27.73
C ILE A 87 28.49 2.10 -27.63
N TYR A 88 27.39 1.86 -28.34
CA TYR A 88 26.27 2.79 -28.48
C TYR A 88 24.97 2.13 -28.00
N LEU A 89 24.41 2.67 -26.92
CA LEU A 89 23.06 2.32 -26.47
C LEU A 89 22.09 3.39 -27.00
N ILE A 90 21.20 3.00 -27.91
CA ILE A 90 20.23 3.90 -28.55
C ILE A 90 18.92 3.80 -27.77
N MET A 91 18.56 4.87 -27.09
CA MET A 91 17.49 4.89 -26.09
C MET A 91 16.38 5.88 -26.49
N GLU A 92 15.20 5.68 -25.92
CA GLU A 92 14.12 6.66 -25.96
C GLU A 92 14.58 8.05 -25.46
N PHE A 93 14.24 9.10 -26.21
CA PHE A 93 14.54 10.48 -25.81
C PHE A 93 13.44 11.06 -24.92
N CYS A 94 13.81 11.52 -23.72
CA CYS A 94 12.91 12.19 -22.78
C CYS A 94 13.14 13.71 -22.84
N ALA A 95 12.18 14.46 -23.39
CA ALA A 95 12.34 15.89 -23.68
C ALA A 95 12.19 16.80 -22.44
N GLY A 96 11.59 16.30 -21.36
CA GLY A 96 11.35 17.06 -20.13
C GLY A 96 12.58 17.21 -19.21
N GLY A 97 13.70 16.56 -19.55
CA GLY A 97 14.91 16.55 -18.72
C GLY A 97 14.79 15.60 -17.53
N ASP A 98 15.56 15.86 -16.46
CA ASP A 98 15.61 15.02 -15.26
C ASP A 98 14.86 15.63 -14.05
N LEU A 99 14.45 14.76 -13.11
CA LEU A 99 13.72 15.13 -11.91
C LEU A 99 14.55 16.02 -10.98
N SER A 100 15.88 15.87 -10.95
CA SER A 100 16.75 16.75 -10.14
C SER A 100 16.63 18.21 -10.59
N ARG A 101 16.65 18.47 -11.90
CA ARG A 101 16.42 19.81 -12.44
C ARG A 101 15.00 20.28 -12.12
N PHE A 102 14.01 19.40 -12.27
CA PHE A 102 12.61 19.73 -12.00
C PHE A 102 12.36 20.18 -10.55
N ILE A 103 12.94 19.46 -9.57
CA ILE A 103 12.88 19.80 -8.13
C ILE A 103 13.62 21.12 -7.89
N ARG A 104 14.86 21.25 -8.38
CA ARG A 104 15.68 22.46 -8.17
C ARG A 104 15.02 23.73 -8.67
N THR A 105 14.41 23.70 -9.86
CA THR A 105 13.70 24.86 -10.43
C THR A 105 12.49 25.29 -9.59
N ARG A 106 11.86 24.35 -8.88
CA ARG A 106 10.69 24.61 -8.01
C ARG A 106 11.05 24.77 -6.53
N ARG A 107 12.32 24.53 -6.17
CA ARG A 107 12.87 24.41 -4.81
C ARG A 107 12.32 23.22 -4.03
N MET A 108 11.00 23.06 -3.97
CA MET A 108 10.29 21.99 -3.29
C MET A 108 9.04 21.64 -4.10
N LEU A 109 8.56 20.41 -4.00
CA LEU A 109 7.33 19.95 -4.62
C LEU A 109 6.21 19.87 -3.57
N PRO A 110 5.00 20.33 -3.90
CA PRO A 110 3.83 20.06 -3.06
C PRO A 110 3.67 18.56 -2.85
N GLU A 111 3.24 18.15 -1.65
CA GLU A 111 3.04 16.75 -1.29
C GLU A 111 2.19 15.99 -2.33
N LYS A 112 1.16 16.65 -2.87
CA LYS A 112 0.35 16.09 -3.95
C LYS A 112 1.16 15.72 -5.19
N VAL A 113 2.09 16.57 -5.62
CA VAL A 113 2.95 16.31 -6.78
C VAL A 113 3.98 15.22 -6.46
N ALA A 114 4.54 15.23 -5.25
CA ALA A 114 5.46 14.18 -4.82
C ALA A 114 4.79 12.79 -4.76
N ARG A 115 3.54 12.74 -4.28
CA ARG A 115 2.70 11.53 -4.32
C ARG A 115 2.49 11.06 -5.75
N LEU A 116 2.08 11.97 -6.65
CA LEU A 116 1.92 11.65 -8.07
C LEU A 116 3.19 11.07 -8.65
N PHE A 117 4.38 11.58 -8.32
CA PHE A 117 5.63 11.03 -8.83
C PHE A 117 5.94 9.62 -8.30
N LEU A 118 5.65 9.32 -7.04
CA LEU A 118 5.76 7.97 -6.52
C LEU A 118 4.79 7.00 -7.20
N GLN A 119 3.59 7.49 -7.52
CA GLN A 119 2.55 6.73 -8.22
C GLN A 119 2.83 6.60 -9.73
N GLN A 120 3.38 7.64 -10.38
CA GLN A 120 3.70 7.77 -11.81
C GLN A 120 5.02 7.13 -12.20
N LEU A 121 5.71 6.50 -11.27
CA LEU A 121 6.39 5.27 -11.66
C LEU A 121 5.39 4.30 -12.36
N GLY A 122 4.08 4.55 -12.31
CA GLY A 122 2.95 3.83 -12.89
C GLY A 122 1.85 4.15 -13.91
N GLU A 123 1.88 5.24 -14.68
CA GLU A 123 0.74 5.54 -15.56
C GLU A 123 0.96 5.17 -17.03
N ASP A 124 0.07 4.34 -17.58
CA ASP A 124 -0.34 4.39 -18.99
C ASP A 124 -1.36 5.50 -19.16
N THR A 125 -0.96 6.63 -19.75
CA THR A 125 -1.94 7.56 -20.33
C THR A 125 -2.10 7.18 -21.81
N PRO A 126 -3.31 6.78 -22.28
CA PRO A 126 -3.53 6.69 -23.71
C PRO A 126 -3.40 8.10 -24.32
N PRO A 127 -2.80 8.23 -25.52
CA PRO A 127 -2.65 9.52 -26.16
C PRO A 127 -4.01 10.20 -26.35
N ALA A 128 -4.04 11.52 -26.15
CA ALA A 128 -5.21 12.40 -26.29
C ALA A 128 -5.80 12.47 -27.72
N SER A 129 -5.51 11.51 -28.59
CA SER A 129 -5.91 11.48 -30.00
C SER A 129 -6.75 10.25 -30.39
N ALA A 130 -7.19 9.41 -29.46
CA ALA A 130 -8.21 8.40 -29.74
C ALA A 130 -9.60 9.06 -29.87
N GLY A 131 -9.80 9.74 -30.99
CA GLY A 131 -11.11 10.19 -31.44
C GLY A 131 -12.03 9.00 -31.71
N LEU A 132 -13.31 9.21 -31.40
CA LEU A 132 -14.46 8.51 -31.97
C LEU A 132 -14.46 6.98 -31.82
N CYS A 133 -14.84 6.48 -30.64
CA CYS A 133 -15.61 5.23 -30.55
C CYS A 133 -16.68 5.37 -29.47
N SER A 134 -17.95 5.29 -29.88
CA SER A 134 -19.11 5.00 -29.04
C SER A 134 -19.81 3.79 -29.68
N PRO A 135 -20.70 3.08 -28.96
CA PRO A 135 -20.43 2.32 -27.75
C PRO A 135 -20.80 0.84 -27.98
N GLY A 136 -19.94 -0.07 -27.57
CA GLY A 136 -20.28 -1.49 -27.59
C GLY A 136 -19.03 -2.33 -27.34
N PHE A 137 -19.16 -3.33 -26.48
CA PHE A 137 -18.19 -4.41 -26.38
C PHE A 137 -16.80 -3.98 -25.90
N TRP A 138 -16.63 -3.83 -24.59
CA TRP A 138 -15.33 -4.02 -23.92
C TRP A 138 -14.93 -5.50 -24.04
N GLY A 139 -14.61 -5.93 -25.26
CA GLY A 139 -14.31 -7.29 -25.61
C GLY A 139 -13.34 -7.31 -26.79
N ALA A 140 -12.05 -7.14 -26.50
CA ALA A 140 -10.97 -7.73 -27.28
C ALA A 140 -9.62 -7.58 -26.55
N ILE A 141 -9.20 -8.70 -25.94
CA ILE A 141 -7.81 -9.19 -25.87
C ILE A 141 -6.75 -8.20 -25.36
N THR A 142 -6.44 -8.26 -24.06
CA THR A 142 -5.07 -8.02 -23.58
C THR A 142 -4.76 -8.94 -22.38
N CYS A 143 -3.58 -9.55 -22.41
CA CYS A 143 -3.07 -10.66 -21.60
C CYS A 143 -3.30 -10.56 -20.06
N PRO A 144 -3.53 -11.66 -19.32
CA PRO A 144 -3.79 -11.66 -17.86
C PRO A 144 -2.55 -11.58 -16.94
N SER A 145 -1.33 -11.50 -17.47
CA SER A 145 -0.10 -11.46 -16.67
C SER A 145 0.41 -10.02 -16.48
N THR A 146 0.03 -9.43 -15.34
CA THR A 146 0.79 -8.43 -14.57
C THR A 146 1.11 -7.08 -15.25
N ARG A 147 0.10 -6.24 -15.44
CA ARG A 147 0.27 -4.79 -15.72
C ARG A 147 0.51 -4.04 -14.40
N SER A 148 1.65 -4.28 -13.77
CA SER A 148 2.04 -3.44 -12.65
C SER A 148 2.24 -2.02 -13.16
N ALA A 149 1.38 -1.10 -12.73
CA ALA A 149 1.51 0.34 -12.97
C ALA A 149 2.92 0.83 -12.62
N CYS A 150 3.41 0.57 -11.39
CA CYS A 150 4.68 1.11 -10.92
C CYS A 150 5.91 0.40 -11.52
N ALA A 151 6.88 1.15 -12.04
CA ALA A 151 8.15 0.70 -12.63
C ALA A 151 9.01 0.01 -11.58
N LEU A 152 9.03 0.52 -10.35
CA LEU A 152 9.74 -0.13 -9.25
C LEU A 152 9.11 -1.49 -8.91
N LYS A 153 7.77 -1.58 -8.95
CA LYS A 153 7.07 -2.85 -8.79
C LYS A 153 7.34 -3.80 -9.96
N PHE A 154 7.33 -3.29 -11.19
CA PHE A 154 7.68 -4.08 -12.37
C PHE A 154 9.09 -4.65 -12.24
N LEU A 155 10.09 -3.85 -11.86
CA LEU A 155 11.46 -4.31 -11.64
C LEU A 155 11.52 -5.34 -10.52
N HIS A 156 10.86 -5.08 -9.38
CA HIS A 156 10.80 -6.01 -8.26
C HIS A 156 10.18 -7.36 -8.64
N ASP A 157 9.06 -7.36 -9.37
CA ASP A 157 8.38 -8.57 -9.84
C ASP A 157 9.26 -9.39 -10.83
N HIS A 158 10.23 -8.74 -11.48
CA HIS A 158 11.22 -9.37 -12.36
C HIS A 158 12.56 -9.67 -11.65
N ASN A 159 12.63 -9.53 -10.32
CA ASN A 159 13.84 -9.66 -9.52
C ASN A 159 14.97 -8.74 -10.01
N ILE A 160 14.66 -7.50 -10.40
CA ILE A 160 15.65 -6.50 -10.82
C ILE A 160 15.71 -5.41 -9.75
N SER A 161 16.91 -5.17 -9.22
CA SER A 161 17.21 -4.01 -8.36
C SER A 161 17.98 -2.97 -9.18
N HIS A 162 17.61 -1.71 -9.06
CA HIS A 162 18.23 -0.62 -9.82
C HIS A 162 19.55 -0.16 -9.17
N LEU A 163 19.62 -0.07 -7.84
CA LEU A 163 20.80 0.22 -7.00
C LEU A 163 21.45 1.61 -7.19
N ASP A 164 20.98 2.42 -8.13
CA ASP A 164 21.37 3.84 -8.29
C ASP A 164 20.14 4.74 -8.54
N LEU A 165 19.06 4.53 -7.79
CA LEU A 165 17.90 5.42 -7.85
C LEU A 165 18.24 6.80 -7.29
N LYS A 166 18.07 7.82 -8.12
CA LYS A 166 18.29 9.23 -7.78
C LYS A 166 17.53 10.14 -8.76
N PRO A 167 17.23 11.40 -8.41
CA PRO A 167 16.46 12.27 -9.29
C PRO A 167 17.11 12.55 -10.66
N GLN A 168 18.43 12.38 -10.81
CA GLN A 168 19.10 12.50 -12.12
C GLN A 168 18.81 11.32 -13.05
N ASN A 169 18.45 10.15 -12.49
CA ASN A 169 18.13 8.92 -13.22
C ASN A 169 16.62 8.74 -13.42
N ILE A 170 15.82 9.76 -13.08
CA ILE A 170 14.38 9.79 -13.32
C ILE A 170 14.11 10.91 -14.34
N LEU A 171 13.80 10.52 -15.56
CA LEU A 171 13.57 11.45 -16.66
C LEU A 171 12.08 11.78 -16.82
N LEU A 172 11.78 12.92 -17.43
CA LEU A 172 10.44 13.38 -17.72
C LEU A 172 10.22 13.29 -19.24
N SER A 173 9.18 12.58 -19.69
CA SER A 173 8.89 12.39 -21.12
C SER A 173 8.73 13.71 -21.87
N ALA A 174 8.00 14.67 -21.28
CA ALA A 174 7.73 15.98 -21.84
C ALA A 174 7.71 17.08 -20.76
N PRO A 175 7.93 18.37 -21.12
CA PRO A 175 7.95 19.48 -20.16
C PRO A 175 6.59 19.83 -19.51
N GLU A 176 5.49 19.70 -20.26
CA GLU A 176 4.17 20.23 -19.86
C GLU A 176 3.27 19.18 -19.19
N SER A 177 3.43 17.90 -19.54
CA SER A 177 2.71 16.75 -18.95
C SER A 177 3.70 15.59 -18.75
N PRO A 178 4.59 15.70 -17.74
CA PRO A 178 5.69 14.75 -17.60
C PRO A 178 5.19 13.40 -17.11
N GLN A 179 5.42 12.37 -17.90
CA GLN A 179 5.45 10.99 -17.42
C GLN A 179 6.88 10.68 -16.95
N LEU A 180 7.03 10.09 -15.76
CA LEU A 180 8.34 9.71 -15.24
C LEU A 180 8.85 8.44 -15.90
N LYS A 181 10.13 8.42 -16.24
CA LYS A 181 10.82 7.25 -16.82
C LYS A 181 12.13 6.99 -16.08
N LEU A 182 12.26 5.80 -15.50
CA LEU A 182 13.53 5.34 -14.92
C LEU A 182 14.56 5.14 -16.03
N ALA A 183 15.76 5.65 -15.80
CA ALA A 183 16.88 5.60 -16.73
C ALA A 183 18.16 5.15 -16.01
N ASP A 184 19.17 4.78 -16.80
CA ASP A 184 20.52 4.43 -16.37
C ASP A 184 20.63 3.19 -15.45
N PHE A 185 20.54 2.02 -16.09
CA PHE A 185 20.64 0.71 -15.44
C PHE A 185 22.09 0.21 -15.28
N GLY A 186 23.08 1.10 -15.40
CA GLY A 186 24.51 0.72 -15.34
C GLY A 186 24.97 0.08 -14.02
N PHE A 187 24.18 0.22 -12.95
CA PHE A 187 24.41 -0.47 -11.67
C PHE A 187 23.42 -1.59 -11.38
N ALA A 188 22.38 -1.76 -12.22
CA ALA A 188 21.29 -2.68 -11.97
C ALA A 188 21.75 -4.15 -11.99
N GLN A 189 21.05 -4.99 -11.25
CA GLN A 189 21.37 -6.41 -11.08
C GLN A 189 20.10 -7.22 -10.92
N TYR A 190 20.15 -8.49 -11.33
CA TYR A 190 19.17 -9.47 -10.87
C TYR A 190 19.42 -9.80 -9.39
N MET A 191 18.39 -9.66 -8.56
CA MET A 191 18.39 -9.92 -7.13
C MET A 191 17.09 -10.59 -6.71
N SER A 192 17.18 -11.87 -6.39
CA SER A 192 16.13 -12.62 -5.69
C SER A 192 16.06 -12.17 -4.23
N PRO A 193 14.95 -12.43 -3.50
CA PRO A 193 14.83 -12.09 -2.08
C PRO A 193 15.90 -12.71 -1.16
N TRP A 194 16.61 -13.74 -1.64
CA TRP A 194 17.64 -14.47 -0.91
C TRP A 194 19.06 -14.01 -1.26
N ASP A 195 19.20 -13.13 -2.27
CA ASP A 195 20.50 -12.70 -2.78
C ASP A 195 21.07 -11.54 -1.96
N GLU A 196 22.37 -11.62 -1.64
CA GLU A 196 23.10 -10.60 -0.91
C GLU A 196 24.34 -10.16 -1.71
N LYS A 197 24.69 -8.86 -1.68
CA LYS A 197 25.80 -8.29 -2.46
C LYS A 197 26.80 -7.53 -1.59
N HIS A 198 28.06 -7.51 -2.05
CA HIS A 198 29.19 -6.91 -1.31
C HIS A 198 29.88 -5.72 -1.99
N VAL A 199 29.60 -5.46 -3.27
CA VAL A 199 30.24 -4.37 -4.01
C VAL A 199 29.46 -3.08 -3.78
N LEU A 200 30.14 -2.00 -3.37
CA LEU A 200 29.53 -0.67 -3.23
C LEU A 200 29.11 -0.13 -4.61
N ARG A 201 27.84 0.23 -4.75
CA ARG A 201 27.22 0.73 -5.99
C ARG A 201 26.31 1.92 -5.68
N GLY A 202 26.15 2.81 -6.67
CA GLY A 202 25.24 3.94 -6.63
C GLY A 202 25.88 5.28 -6.29
N SER A 203 25.05 6.24 -5.89
CA SER A 203 25.44 7.62 -5.60
C SER A 203 25.38 7.90 -4.09
N PRO A 204 26.47 8.32 -3.42
CA PRO A 204 26.58 8.32 -1.94
C PRO A 204 25.44 9.02 -1.17
N LEU A 205 24.84 10.07 -1.73
CA LEU A 205 23.73 10.79 -1.08
C LEU A 205 22.41 9.98 -1.02
N TYR A 206 22.26 8.96 -1.87
CA TYR A 206 21.05 8.15 -2.02
C TYR A 206 21.25 6.68 -1.63
N MET A 207 22.50 6.28 -1.33
CA MET A 207 22.83 4.92 -0.89
C MET A 207 22.22 4.63 0.49
N ALA A 208 21.75 3.39 0.66
CA ALA A 208 21.30 2.91 1.96
C ALA A 208 22.47 2.75 2.94
N PRO A 209 22.28 2.95 4.26
CA PRO A 209 23.38 2.91 5.23
C PRO A 209 24.08 1.55 5.26
N GLU A 210 23.34 0.46 5.08
CA GLU A 210 23.90 -0.90 5.03
C GLU A 210 24.86 -1.11 3.85
N MET A 211 24.66 -0.42 2.72
CA MET A 211 25.57 -0.50 1.58
C MET A 211 26.95 0.06 1.93
N VAL A 212 26.97 1.16 2.70
CA VAL A 212 28.20 1.87 3.10
C VAL A 212 28.85 1.24 4.34
N CYS A 213 28.05 0.90 5.35
CA CYS A 213 28.54 0.47 6.66
C CYS A 213 28.87 -1.02 6.71
N ARG A 214 28.09 -1.85 6.02
CA ARG A 214 28.16 -3.32 6.15
C ARG A 214 28.63 -4.02 4.88
N GLN A 215 28.56 -3.33 3.72
CA GLN A 215 28.80 -3.93 2.41
C GLN A 215 28.01 -5.24 2.25
N HIS A 216 26.78 -5.22 2.75
CA HIS A 216 25.89 -6.37 2.74
C HIS A 216 24.47 -5.85 2.67
N TYR A 217 23.84 -6.02 1.52
CA TYR A 217 22.56 -5.40 1.21
C TYR A 217 21.75 -6.25 0.23
N ASP A 218 20.44 -6.02 0.24
CA ASP A 218 19.45 -6.64 -0.63
C ASP A 218 18.65 -5.57 -1.42
N ALA A 219 17.59 -5.98 -2.11
CA ALA A 219 16.74 -5.11 -2.92
C ALA A 219 16.08 -3.95 -2.13
N ARG A 220 15.97 -4.04 -0.79
CA ARG A 220 15.39 -2.98 0.05
C ARG A 220 16.27 -1.73 0.10
N ALA A 221 17.50 -1.79 -0.41
CA ALA A 221 18.33 -0.61 -0.65
C ALA A 221 17.64 0.40 -1.58
N ASP A 222 16.89 -0.08 -2.59
CA ASP A 222 16.14 0.80 -3.50
C ASP A 222 15.03 1.56 -2.77
N LEU A 223 14.37 0.95 -1.77
CA LEU A 223 13.34 1.62 -0.96
C LEU A 223 13.91 2.77 -0.13
N TRP A 224 15.14 2.63 0.37
CA TRP A 224 15.82 3.75 1.00
C TRP A 224 16.06 4.90 0.02
N SER A 225 16.56 4.60 -1.18
CA SER A 225 16.79 5.61 -2.22
C SER A 225 15.49 6.31 -2.62
N VAL A 226 14.37 5.58 -2.70
CA VAL A 226 13.02 6.16 -2.89
C VAL A 226 12.65 7.11 -1.74
N GLY A 227 12.93 6.75 -0.49
CA GLY A 227 12.75 7.62 0.68
C GLY A 227 13.56 8.91 0.59
N VAL A 228 14.82 8.82 0.15
CA VAL A 228 15.69 9.98 -0.06
C VAL A 228 15.16 10.89 -1.17
N ILE A 229 14.68 10.31 -2.29
CA ILE A 229 14.07 11.06 -3.39
C ILE A 229 12.80 11.77 -2.93
N LEU A 230 11.93 11.09 -2.18
CA LEU A 230 10.71 11.68 -1.61
C LEU A 230 11.06 12.83 -0.65
N TYR A 231 12.05 12.63 0.21
CA TYR A 231 12.54 13.66 1.11
C TYR A 231 13.06 14.87 0.33
N GLU A 232 13.90 14.67 -0.69
CA GLU A 232 14.42 15.75 -1.52
C GLU A 232 13.31 16.48 -2.27
N ALA A 233 12.31 15.76 -2.79
CA ALA A 233 11.17 16.37 -3.44
C ALA A 233 10.40 17.29 -2.48
N LEU A 234 10.18 16.86 -1.23
CA LEU A 234 9.39 17.59 -0.24
C LEU A 234 10.15 18.73 0.44
N PHE A 235 11.45 18.58 0.66
CA PHE A 235 12.28 19.51 1.43
C PHE A 235 13.36 20.23 0.61
N GLY A 236 13.51 19.89 -0.67
CA GLY A 236 14.39 20.53 -1.64
C GLY A 236 15.85 20.10 -1.60
N LYS A 237 16.24 19.25 -0.66
CA LYS A 237 17.60 18.69 -0.53
C LYS A 237 17.55 17.31 0.11
N PRO A 238 18.51 16.41 -0.19
CA PRO A 238 18.63 15.12 0.50
C PRO A 238 18.83 15.28 2.02
N PRO A 239 18.44 14.29 2.84
CA PRO A 239 18.53 14.37 4.31
C PRO A 239 19.98 14.46 4.79
N PHE A 240 20.91 13.81 4.08
CA PHE A 240 22.33 13.82 4.41
C PHE A 240 23.17 14.73 3.51
N ALA A 241 22.57 15.77 2.93
CA ALA A 241 23.34 16.78 2.20
C ALA A 241 24.50 17.31 3.08
N SER A 242 25.72 17.21 2.55
CA SER A 242 26.98 17.50 3.27
C SER A 242 27.94 18.27 2.38
N ARG A 243 28.89 18.99 3.00
CA ARG A 243 29.93 19.76 2.30
C ARG A 243 31.15 18.93 1.94
N SER A 244 31.34 17.79 2.60
CA SER A 244 32.42 16.85 2.33
C SER A 244 31.94 15.40 2.37
N PHE A 245 32.70 14.50 1.73
CA PHE A 245 32.43 13.07 1.78
C PHE A 245 32.58 12.52 3.21
N ALA A 246 33.54 13.00 3.99
CA ALA A 246 33.73 12.60 5.39
C ALA A 246 32.51 12.95 6.26
N GLU A 247 31.93 14.15 6.09
CA GLU A 247 30.71 14.56 6.80
C GLU A 247 29.49 13.71 6.36
N LEU A 248 29.40 13.36 5.07
CA LEU A 248 28.37 12.44 4.58
C LEU A 248 28.51 11.05 5.20
N GLU A 249 29.72 10.50 5.19
CA GLU A 249 30.01 9.18 5.76
C GLU A 249 29.69 9.12 7.26
N GLU A 250 30.01 10.17 8.02
CA GLU A 250 29.65 10.29 9.44
C GLU A 250 28.13 10.26 9.64
N LYS A 251 27.37 11.02 8.84
CA LYS A 251 25.90 11.03 8.91
C LYS A 251 25.28 9.68 8.53
N ILE A 252 25.86 9.00 7.54
CA ILE A 252 25.41 7.66 7.12
C ILE A 252 25.69 6.63 8.22
N ARG A 253 26.86 6.69 8.88
CA ARG A 253 27.26 5.78 9.97
C ARG A 253 26.57 6.04 11.30
N SER A 254 25.98 7.21 11.48
CA SER A 254 25.23 7.53 12.69
C SER A 254 24.00 6.64 12.87
N ASP A 255 23.71 6.23 14.11
CA ASP A 255 22.46 5.52 14.46
C ASP A 255 21.26 6.46 14.63
N ARG A 256 21.46 7.79 14.51
CA ARG A 256 20.37 8.76 14.66
C ARG A 256 19.36 8.63 13.53
N ALA A 257 18.08 8.52 13.90
CA ALA A 257 16.97 8.53 12.97
C ALA A 257 16.96 9.81 12.12
N VAL A 258 16.43 9.74 10.90
CA VAL A 258 16.32 10.91 10.02
C VAL A 258 15.28 11.86 10.59
N GLU A 259 15.72 13.08 10.92
CA GLU A 259 14.83 14.12 11.40
C GLU A 259 14.06 14.77 10.24
N LEU A 260 12.74 14.77 10.33
CA LEU A 260 11.88 15.44 9.37
C LEU A 260 11.65 16.90 9.78
N PRO A 261 11.92 17.89 8.90
CA PRO A 261 11.59 19.28 9.18
C PRO A 261 10.11 19.50 9.55
N SER A 262 9.85 20.47 10.43
CA SER A 262 8.49 20.84 10.84
C SER A 262 7.70 21.53 9.73
N ARG A 263 8.40 22.11 8.74
CA ARG A 263 7.82 22.74 7.55
C ARG A 263 8.41 22.13 6.28
N PRO A 264 7.58 21.87 5.24
CA PRO A 264 6.14 22.11 5.18
C PRO A 264 5.37 21.12 6.08
N GLN A 265 4.12 21.44 6.41
CA GLN A 265 3.29 20.47 7.11
C GLN A 265 2.90 19.37 6.14
N LEU A 266 3.38 18.17 6.42
CA LEU A 266 3.05 16.95 5.70
C LEU A 266 1.88 16.24 6.36
N SER A 267 1.09 15.50 5.57
CA SER A 267 0.06 14.59 6.06
C SER A 267 0.67 13.50 6.97
N LEU A 268 -0.16 12.90 7.81
CA LEU A 268 0.28 11.82 8.71
C LEU A 268 0.79 10.63 7.89
N GLU A 269 0.10 10.29 6.81
CA GLU A 269 0.46 9.20 5.89
C GLU A 269 1.79 9.49 5.17
N CYS A 270 2.04 10.74 4.79
CA CYS A 270 3.31 11.12 4.16
C CYS A 270 4.49 10.98 5.13
N ARG A 271 4.31 11.42 6.39
CA ARG A 271 5.34 11.31 7.44
C ARG A 271 5.60 9.85 7.81
N ASP A 272 4.54 9.06 7.91
CA ASP A 272 4.61 7.64 8.19
C ASP A 272 5.42 6.91 7.11
N LEU A 273 5.06 7.09 5.83
CA LEU A 273 5.81 6.50 4.72
C LEU A 273 7.29 6.90 4.72
N LEU A 274 7.59 8.19 4.88
CA LEU A 274 8.97 8.69 4.95
C LEU A 274 9.75 8.02 6.08
N GLY A 275 9.15 7.90 7.26
CA GLY A 275 9.76 7.26 8.42
C GLY A 275 10.08 5.79 8.16
N GLN A 276 9.17 5.06 7.53
CA GLN A 276 9.36 3.63 7.25
C GLN A 276 10.33 3.36 6.08
N LEU A 277 10.43 4.26 5.09
CA LEU A 277 11.42 4.18 3.99
C LEU A 277 12.83 4.53 4.47
N LEU A 278 12.95 5.55 5.32
CA LEU A 278 14.22 6.04 5.89
C LEU A 278 14.59 5.35 7.21
N GLU A 279 14.08 4.15 7.43
CA GLU A 279 14.52 3.25 8.49
C GLU A 279 15.89 2.65 8.13
N ARG A 280 16.83 2.75 9.06
CA ARG A 280 18.24 2.42 8.84
C ARG A 280 18.48 0.92 8.87
N ASP A 281 17.77 0.17 9.74
CA ASP A 281 17.86 -1.29 9.73
C ASP A 281 16.99 -1.84 8.57
N PRO A 282 17.58 -2.46 7.54
CA PRO A 282 16.81 -2.96 6.40
C PRO A 282 15.75 -3.99 6.81
N ARG A 283 15.91 -4.66 7.95
CA ARG A 283 14.93 -5.62 8.49
C ARG A 283 13.70 -4.95 9.09
N LYS A 284 13.82 -3.70 9.52
CA LYS A 284 12.71 -2.89 10.05
C LYS A 284 12.12 -1.96 8.99
N ARG A 285 12.88 -1.69 7.93
CA ARG A 285 12.43 -0.92 6.77
C ARG A 285 11.20 -1.57 6.15
N ILE A 286 10.27 -0.74 5.67
CA ILE A 286 9.06 -1.18 4.98
C ILE A 286 9.41 -2.20 3.88
N SER A 287 8.63 -3.27 3.76
CA SER A 287 8.79 -4.23 2.66
C SER A 287 8.20 -3.68 1.37
N PHE A 288 8.53 -4.28 0.22
CA PHE A 288 7.94 -3.89 -1.05
C PHE A 288 6.41 -4.08 -1.06
N GLU A 289 5.90 -5.17 -0.48
CA GLU A 289 4.45 -5.40 -0.40
C GLU A 289 3.75 -4.31 0.41
N CYS A 290 4.29 -3.99 1.59
CA CYS A 290 3.76 -2.92 2.44
C CYS A 290 3.90 -1.55 1.80
N PHE A 291 4.99 -1.29 1.07
CA PHE A 291 5.20 -0.04 0.36
C PHE A 291 4.14 0.21 -0.72
N PHE A 292 3.88 -0.79 -1.57
CA PHE A 292 2.88 -0.66 -2.64
C PHE A 292 1.44 -0.60 -2.11
N ALA A 293 1.18 -1.17 -0.93
CA ALA A 293 -0.11 -1.09 -0.24
C ALA A 293 -0.24 0.13 0.69
N HIS A 294 0.80 0.94 0.84
CA HIS A 294 0.81 2.03 1.81
C HIS A 294 -0.24 3.10 1.45
N PRO A 295 -1.07 3.61 2.39
CA PRO A 295 -2.16 4.55 2.10
C PRO A 295 -1.73 5.86 1.40
N PHE A 296 -0.47 6.25 1.56
CA PHE A 296 0.09 7.39 0.82
C PHE A 296 0.34 7.10 -0.65
N VAL A 297 0.80 5.88 -0.99
CA VAL A 297 1.10 5.44 -2.36
C VAL A 297 -0.19 5.00 -3.05
N ASP A 298 -1.02 4.24 -2.34
CA ASP A 298 -2.36 3.80 -2.74
C ASP A 298 -2.47 3.36 -4.20
N MET A 299 -1.67 2.34 -4.56
CA MET A 299 -1.64 1.80 -5.92
C MET A 299 -2.99 1.20 -6.35
N GLU A 300 -3.83 0.81 -5.40
CA GLU A 300 -5.12 0.16 -5.68
C GLU A 300 -6.16 1.13 -6.26
N HIS A 301 -6.16 2.37 -5.78
CA HIS A 301 -7.14 3.38 -6.19
C HIS A 301 -6.59 4.39 -7.21
N ILE A 302 -5.39 4.13 -7.78
CA ILE A 302 -4.90 4.91 -8.92
C ILE A 302 -5.92 4.79 -10.06
N PRO A 303 -6.40 5.92 -10.62
CA PRO A 303 -7.37 5.86 -11.70
C PRO A 303 -6.75 5.27 -12.97
N GLY A 304 -7.32 4.16 -13.40
CA GLY A 304 -7.00 3.43 -14.62
C GLY A 304 -8.24 2.66 -15.09
N PRO A 305 -8.19 2.03 -16.28
CA PRO A 305 -9.36 1.33 -16.84
C PRO A 305 -9.91 0.25 -15.89
N GLU A 306 -9.01 -0.49 -15.24
CA GLU A 306 -9.37 -1.58 -14.33
C GLU A 306 -9.95 -1.07 -13.00
N SER A 307 -9.39 0.00 -12.42
CA SER A 307 -9.91 0.56 -11.15
C SER A 307 -11.25 1.26 -11.34
N LEU A 308 -11.47 1.93 -12.48
CA LEU A 308 -12.77 2.50 -12.84
C LEU A 308 -13.82 1.42 -13.12
N SER A 309 -13.43 0.30 -13.73
CA SER A 309 -14.31 -0.86 -13.90
C SER A 309 -14.73 -1.42 -12.54
N LYS A 310 -13.76 -1.68 -11.66
CA LYS A 310 -14.03 -2.16 -10.28
C LYS A 310 -14.93 -1.19 -9.51
N ALA A 311 -14.69 0.12 -9.62
CA ALA A 311 -15.52 1.14 -8.98
C ALA A 311 -16.97 1.08 -9.49
N THR A 312 -17.15 0.88 -10.79
CA THR A 312 -18.46 0.77 -11.42
C THR A 312 -19.18 -0.49 -10.96
N ASP A 313 -18.49 -1.63 -10.93
CA ASP A 313 -19.04 -2.92 -10.46
C ASP A 313 -19.51 -2.83 -9.00
N LEU A 314 -18.69 -2.18 -8.15
CA LEU A 314 -19.03 -1.93 -6.74
C LEU A 314 -20.29 -1.05 -6.60
N VAL A 315 -20.44 -0.02 -7.43
CA VAL A 315 -21.66 0.82 -7.40
C VAL A 315 -22.88 0.08 -7.91
N VAL A 316 -22.75 -0.71 -8.98
CA VAL A 316 -23.87 -1.51 -9.50
C VAL A 316 -24.38 -2.45 -8.41
N GLU A 317 -23.47 -3.12 -7.71
CA GLU A 317 -23.82 -3.98 -6.59
C GLU A 317 -24.36 -3.19 -5.38
N ALA A 318 -23.81 -2.00 -5.09
CA ALA A 318 -24.32 -1.12 -4.04
C ALA A 318 -25.78 -0.71 -4.29
N VAL A 319 -26.11 -0.33 -5.52
CA VAL A 319 -27.47 0.03 -5.95
C VAL A 319 -28.41 -1.17 -5.82
N ARG A 320 -27.96 -2.37 -6.20
CA ARG A 320 -28.76 -3.59 -6.04
C ARG A 320 -29.08 -3.85 -4.56
N LYS A 321 -28.08 -3.78 -3.68
CA LYS A 321 -28.26 -3.96 -2.24
C LYS A 321 -29.14 -2.90 -1.60
N ASP A 322 -29.04 -1.67 -2.09
CA ASP A 322 -29.90 -0.56 -1.66
C ASP A 322 -31.37 -0.82 -2.03
N GLN A 323 -31.63 -1.31 -3.25
CA GLN A 323 -32.97 -1.70 -3.71
C GLN A 323 -33.53 -2.93 -2.97
N GLU A 324 -32.68 -3.86 -2.56
CA GLU A 324 -33.04 -5.02 -1.72
C GLU A 324 -33.37 -4.62 -0.27
N GLY A 325 -33.11 -3.36 0.12
CA GLY A 325 -33.32 -2.87 1.49
C GLY A 325 -32.19 -3.22 2.45
N ASP A 326 -31.08 -3.81 1.98
CA ASP A 326 -29.89 -4.07 2.80
C ASP A 326 -29.03 -2.81 2.90
N ALA A 327 -29.48 -1.87 3.72
CA ALA A 327 -28.84 -0.57 3.90
C ALA A 327 -27.39 -0.68 4.41
N LYS A 328 -27.04 -1.74 5.16
CA LYS A 328 -25.69 -1.94 5.70
C LYS A 328 -24.72 -2.41 4.63
N ALA A 329 -25.11 -3.42 3.82
CA ALA A 329 -24.29 -3.85 2.70
C ALA A 329 -24.16 -2.76 1.64
N ALA A 330 -25.26 -2.08 1.32
CA ALA A 330 -25.27 -0.95 0.38
C ALA A 330 -24.33 0.17 0.83
N PHE A 331 -24.39 0.59 2.10
CA PHE A 331 -23.49 1.61 2.65
C PHE A 331 -22.01 1.19 2.52
N SER A 332 -21.69 -0.06 2.86
CA SER A 332 -20.32 -0.58 2.76
C SER A 332 -19.79 -0.54 1.32
N LEU A 333 -20.63 -0.95 0.36
CA LEU A 333 -20.28 -0.97 -1.06
C LEU A 333 -20.16 0.44 -1.66
N TYR A 334 -21.07 1.37 -1.33
CA TYR A 334 -20.93 2.76 -1.74
C TYR A 334 -19.65 3.40 -1.18
N ARG A 335 -19.34 3.14 0.10
CA ARG A 335 -18.10 3.62 0.72
C ARG A 335 -16.87 3.09 -0.02
N LYS A 336 -16.84 1.78 -0.33
CA LYS A 336 -15.74 1.14 -1.05
C LYS A 336 -15.62 1.66 -2.50
N ALA A 337 -16.73 1.87 -3.20
CA ALA A 337 -16.69 2.45 -4.54
C ALA A 337 -16.13 3.89 -4.54
N LEU A 338 -16.46 4.68 -3.52
CA LEU A 338 -15.96 6.05 -3.37
C LEU A 338 -14.45 6.11 -3.16
N GLU A 339 -13.84 5.07 -2.58
CA GLU A 339 -12.38 4.95 -2.47
C GLU A 339 -11.70 4.98 -3.86
N TYR A 340 -12.36 4.51 -4.93
CA TYR A 340 -11.86 4.59 -6.31
C TYR A 340 -12.28 5.87 -7.07
N PHE A 341 -13.52 6.33 -6.89
CA PHE A 341 -14.05 7.48 -7.64
C PHE A 341 -13.46 8.83 -7.19
N VAL A 342 -13.14 8.98 -5.90
CA VAL A 342 -12.57 10.23 -5.36
C VAL A 342 -11.16 10.49 -5.93
N PRO A 343 -10.24 9.51 -5.95
CA PRO A 343 -9.00 9.62 -6.73
C PRO A 343 -9.27 9.88 -8.21
N ALA A 344 -10.16 9.14 -8.89
CA ALA A 344 -10.44 9.38 -10.31
C ALA A 344 -10.82 10.84 -10.64
N LEU A 345 -11.60 11.50 -9.78
CA LEU A 345 -11.92 12.92 -9.91
C LEU A 345 -10.69 13.84 -9.85
N HIS A 346 -9.70 13.50 -9.04
CA HIS A 346 -8.50 14.32 -8.84
C HIS A 346 -7.56 14.29 -10.04
N TYR A 347 -7.47 13.15 -10.73
CA TYR A 347 -6.53 12.89 -11.83
C TYR A 347 -7.14 13.13 -13.21
N GLU A 348 -8.48 13.18 -13.31
CA GLU A 348 -9.13 13.50 -14.57
C GLU A 348 -8.77 14.93 -15.03
N ASN A 349 -8.21 15.01 -16.23
CA ASN A 349 -7.72 16.23 -16.86
C ASN A 349 -8.77 16.84 -17.81
N ASP A 350 -9.66 16.02 -18.38
CA ASP A 350 -10.75 16.52 -19.22
C ASP A 350 -11.83 17.19 -18.36
N ALA A 351 -12.08 18.47 -18.59
CA ALA A 351 -13.00 19.27 -17.78
C ALA A 351 -14.45 18.72 -17.80
N ARG A 352 -14.90 18.14 -18.91
CA ARG A 352 -16.27 17.61 -19.05
C ARG A 352 -16.40 16.28 -18.31
N ARG A 353 -15.44 15.37 -18.50
CA ARG A 353 -15.41 14.08 -17.75
C ARG A 353 -15.24 14.32 -16.26
N LYS A 354 -14.39 15.27 -15.87
CA LYS A 354 -14.18 15.64 -14.47
C LYS A 354 -15.48 16.09 -13.82
N GLU A 355 -16.27 16.94 -14.48
CA GLU A 355 -17.56 17.36 -13.92
C GLU A 355 -18.59 16.22 -13.89
N ALA A 356 -18.59 15.33 -14.90
CA ALA A 356 -19.45 14.15 -14.89
C ALA A 356 -19.12 13.20 -13.73
N ILE A 357 -17.85 12.90 -13.51
CA ILE A 357 -17.37 12.10 -12.36
C ILE A 357 -17.73 12.81 -11.05
N ARG A 358 -17.53 14.13 -10.97
CA ARG A 358 -17.86 14.93 -9.78
C ARG A 358 -19.34 14.85 -9.43
N ALA A 359 -20.22 14.95 -10.42
CA ALA A 359 -21.65 14.83 -10.22
C ALA A 359 -22.03 13.45 -9.66
N LYS A 360 -21.43 12.38 -10.18
CA LYS A 360 -21.64 11.01 -9.68
C LYS A 360 -21.09 10.82 -8.28
N VAL A 361 -19.88 11.30 -7.98
CA VAL A 361 -19.29 11.25 -6.63
C VAL A 361 -20.20 11.95 -5.61
N ARG A 362 -20.69 13.15 -5.93
CA ARG A 362 -21.64 13.87 -5.06
C ARG A 362 -22.92 13.05 -4.80
N GLN A 363 -23.46 12.43 -5.85
CA GLN A 363 -24.64 11.58 -5.73
C GLN A 363 -24.38 10.37 -4.81
N TYR A 364 -23.25 9.68 -4.99
CA TYR A 364 -22.91 8.51 -4.18
C TYR A 364 -22.58 8.86 -2.73
N ILE A 365 -21.92 10.00 -2.48
CA ILE A 365 -21.68 10.51 -1.11
C ILE A 365 -23.01 10.80 -0.42
N SER A 366 -23.90 11.56 -1.07
CA SER A 366 -25.23 11.88 -0.50
C SER A 366 -25.99 10.61 -0.15
N ARG A 367 -26.01 9.62 -1.05
CA ARG A 367 -26.71 8.35 -0.78
C ARG A 367 -26.05 7.55 0.33
N ALA A 368 -24.72 7.50 0.39
CA ALA A 368 -23.99 6.83 1.47
C ALA A 368 -24.26 7.49 2.83
N GLU A 369 -24.38 8.81 2.89
CA GLU A 369 -24.74 9.54 4.11
C GLU A 369 -26.17 9.21 4.56
N GLU A 370 -27.14 9.19 3.64
CA GLU A 370 -28.51 8.76 3.92
C GLU A 370 -28.56 7.32 4.48
N LEU A 371 -27.85 6.40 3.82
CA LEU A 371 -27.78 5.00 4.26
C LEU A 371 -27.07 4.87 5.62
N LYS A 372 -26.03 5.66 5.88
CA LYS A 372 -25.37 5.73 7.19
C LYS A 372 -26.36 6.14 8.27
N VAL A 373 -27.18 7.16 8.03
CA VAL A 373 -28.23 7.59 8.95
C VAL A 373 -29.23 6.45 9.18
N LEU A 374 -29.69 5.76 8.14
CA LEU A 374 -30.61 4.63 8.26
C LEU A 374 -30.03 3.46 9.07
N VAL A 375 -28.75 3.13 8.87
CA VAL A 375 -28.05 2.09 9.64
C VAL A 375 -27.91 2.52 11.10
N THR A 376 -27.53 3.78 11.34
CA THR A 376 -27.35 4.32 12.70
C THR A 376 -28.69 4.42 13.43
N SER A 377 -29.76 4.82 12.75
CA SER A 377 -31.13 4.90 13.27
C SER A 377 -31.75 3.52 13.47
N SER A 378 -31.46 2.53 12.63
CA SER A 378 -31.89 1.15 12.86
C SER A 378 -31.22 0.57 14.11
N ASN A 379 -29.91 0.83 14.27
CA ASN A 379 -29.17 0.48 15.49
C ASN A 379 -29.71 1.24 16.71
N LYS A 380 -30.09 2.51 16.55
CA LYS A 380 -30.67 3.34 17.63
C LYS A 380 -32.10 2.92 17.98
N ASN A 381 -32.92 2.55 17.01
CA ASN A 381 -34.25 1.99 17.21
C ASN A 381 -34.19 0.60 17.88
N LEU A 382 -33.15 -0.19 17.61
CA LEU A 382 -32.87 -1.44 18.34
C LEU A 382 -32.50 -1.16 19.80
N LEU A 383 -31.80 -0.06 20.08
CA LEU A 383 -31.46 0.40 21.44
C LEU A 383 -32.67 1.02 22.18
N GLU A 384 -33.51 1.81 21.49
CA GLU A 384 -34.68 2.48 22.07
C GLU A 384 -35.88 1.55 22.25
N LYS A 385 -35.99 0.46 21.47
CA LYS A 385 -37.03 -0.57 21.66
C LYS A 385 -36.75 -1.57 22.80
N GLY A 386 -35.73 -1.33 23.63
CA GLY A 386 -35.45 -2.18 24.79
C GLY A 386 -35.09 -3.63 24.40
N ASN A 387 -34.50 -3.84 23.22
CA ASN A 387 -34.02 -5.16 22.85
C ASN A 387 -32.79 -5.47 23.73
N PRO A 388 -32.74 -6.61 24.45
CA PRO A 388 -31.65 -6.88 25.38
C PRO A 388 -30.31 -6.89 24.65
N ALA A 389 -29.28 -6.31 25.27
CA ALA A 389 -27.92 -6.15 24.71
C ALA A 389 -27.36 -7.42 24.05
N ARG A 390 -27.84 -8.59 24.49
CA ARG A 390 -27.58 -9.91 23.90
C ARG A 390 -28.04 -10.10 22.46
N GLU A 391 -29.21 -9.59 22.07
CA GLU A 391 -29.70 -9.74 20.68
C GLU A 391 -28.85 -8.90 19.72
N LEU A 392 -28.44 -7.71 20.16
CA LEU A 392 -27.45 -6.92 19.44
C LEU A 392 -26.10 -7.64 19.38
N LEU A 393 -25.67 -8.27 20.47
CA LEU A 393 -24.43 -9.04 20.52
C LEU A 393 -24.47 -10.26 19.57
N LYS A 394 -25.59 -10.99 19.50
CA LYS A 394 -25.82 -12.09 18.55
C LYS A 394 -25.75 -11.61 17.10
N GLU A 395 -26.36 -10.47 16.80
CA GLU A 395 -26.31 -9.87 15.47
C GLU A 395 -24.88 -9.47 15.08
N MET A 396 -24.12 -8.92 16.02
CA MET A 396 -22.71 -8.57 15.85
C MET A 396 -21.78 -9.79 15.79
N ALA A 397 -22.26 -10.98 16.15
CA ALA A 397 -21.48 -12.22 16.20
C ALA A 397 -21.73 -13.15 15.01
N LYS A 398 -22.56 -12.76 14.02
CA LYS A 398 -22.90 -13.60 12.84
C LYS A 398 -21.68 -14.07 12.03
N ASP A 399 -20.58 -13.34 12.07
CA ASP A 399 -19.28 -13.68 11.45
C ASP A 399 -18.48 -14.72 12.26
N LYS A 400 -18.89 -15.05 13.49
CA LYS A 400 -18.20 -15.96 14.41
C LYS A 400 -19.17 -17.04 14.93
N PRO A 401 -19.29 -18.18 14.23
CA PRO A 401 -20.28 -19.21 14.58
C PRO A 401 -20.11 -19.77 16.00
N ARG A 402 -18.88 -19.86 16.51
CA ARG A 402 -18.61 -20.25 17.91
C ARG A 402 -19.20 -19.26 18.93
N LEU A 403 -19.13 -17.96 18.65
CA LEU A 403 -19.67 -16.93 19.53
C LEU A 403 -21.20 -16.92 19.52
N CYS A 404 -21.82 -17.08 18.34
CA CYS A 404 -23.28 -17.26 18.25
C CYS A 404 -23.75 -18.49 19.04
N ALA A 405 -23.10 -19.65 18.87
CA ALA A 405 -23.46 -20.87 19.59
C ALA A 405 -23.38 -20.69 21.12
N ALA A 406 -22.31 -20.06 21.63
CA ALA A 406 -22.16 -19.79 23.05
C ALA A 406 -23.26 -18.85 23.60
N LEU A 407 -23.67 -17.85 22.80
CA LEU A 407 -24.77 -16.93 23.16
C LEU A 407 -26.15 -17.60 23.09
N GLU A 408 -26.35 -18.60 22.24
CA GLU A 408 -27.57 -19.41 22.23
C GLU A 408 -27.68 -20.28 23.47
N VAL A 409 -26.58 -20.92 23.89
CA VAL A 409 -26.53 -21.68 25.15
C VAL A 409 -26.84 -20.77 26.35
N ALA A 410 -26.30 -19.54 26.37
CA ALA A 410 -26.62 -18.56 27.41
C ALA A 410 -28.10 -18.13 27.40
N SER A 411 -28.73 -18.03 26.22
CA SER A 411 -30.18 -17.80 26.11
C SER A 411 -30.99 -18.99 26.62
N ALA A 412 -30.55 -20.22 26.36
CA ALA A 412 -31.21 -21.43 26.87
C ALA A 412 -31.11 -21.54 28.40
N ALA A 413 -29.96 -21.19 28.98
CA ALA A 413 -29.76 -21.16 30.44
C ALA A 413 -30.78 -20.23 31.13
N ILE A 414 -30.99 -19.05 30.56
CA ILE A 414 -31.92 -18.06 31.09
C ILE A 414 -33.37 -18.49 30.97
N ALA A 415 -33.76 -19.04 29.82
CA ALA A 415 -35.10 -19.57 29.65
C ALA A 415 -35.39 -20.68 30.67
N LYS A 416 -34.42 -21.58 30.91
CA LYS A 416 -34.54 -22.62 31.95
C LYS A 416 -34.63 -22.06 33.37
N GLU A 417 -33.83 -21.05 33.72
CA GLU A 417 -33.91 -20.37 35.02
C GLU A 417 -35.29 -19.73 35.23
N GLU A 418 -35.82 -19.05 34.22
CA GLU A 418 -37.13 -18.36 34.28
C GLU A 418 -38.31 -19.34 34.36
N GLU A 419 -38.14 -20.57 33.84
CA GLU A 419 -39.14 -21.64 33.98
C GLU A 419 -39.19 -22.22 35.40
N GLY A 420 -38.13 -22.06 36.21
CA GLY A 420 -38.10 -22.43 37.63
C GLY A 420 -38.30 -23.93 37.93
N ARG A 421 -38.13 -24.80 36.93
CA ARG A 421 -38.37 -26.25 37.04
C ARG A 421 -37.14 -27.08 37.39
N ASP A 422 -35.95 -26.62 37.00
CA ASP A 422 -34.70 -27.35 37.20
C ASP A 422 -33.49 -26.41 37.30
N ASP A 423 -33.22 -25.93 38.52
CA ASP A 423 -32.15 -24.97 38.80
C ASP A 423 -30.75 -25.58 38.57
N SER A 424 -30.61 -26.91 38.70
CA SER A 424 -29.33 -27.61 38.48
C SER A 424 -28.96 -27.64 36.99
N ASP A 425 -29.92 -27.98 36.14
CA ASP A 425 -29.75 -27.96 34.69
C ASP A 425 -29.47 -26.55 34.16
N ALA A 426 -30.16 -25.53 34.69
CA ALA A 426 -29.92 -24.14 34.32
C ALA A 426 -28.50 -23.69 34.69
N LEU A 427 -28.00 -24.10 35.87
CA LEU A 427 -26.65 -23.80 36.32
C LEU A 427 -25.58 -24.47 35.43
N GLU A 428 -25.80 -25.69 34.96
CA GLU A 428 -24.88 -26.37 34.05
C GLU A 428 -24.76 -25.63 32.71
N LEU A 429 -25.88 -25.18 32.14
CA LEU A 429 -25.89 -24.37 30.92
C LEU A 429 -25.21 -23.01 31.11
N TYR A 430 -25.34 -22.40 32.28
CA TYR A 430 -24.60 -21.19 32.63
C TYR A 430 -23.09 -21.43 32.66
N GLN A 431 -22.63 -22.52 33.30
CA GLN A 431 -21.21 -22.87 33.36
C GLN A 431 -20.64 -23.17 31.98
N GLN A 432 -21.38 -23.91 31.15
CA GLN A 432 -20.99 -24.24 29.78
C GLN A 432 -20.85 -22.97 28.93
N SER A 433 -21.86 -22.09 28.94
CA SER A 433 -21.82 -20.86 28.15
C SER A 433 -20.74 -19.89 28.63
N LEU A 434 -20.58 -19.71 29.95
CA LEU A 434 -19.56 -18.82 30.52
C LEU A 434 -18.12 -19.29 30.20
N GLY A 435 -17.87 -20.61 30.22
CA GLY A 435 -16.56 -21.18 29.88
C GLY A 435 -16.14 -20.82 28.46
N GLU A 436 -17.04 -20.96 27.49
CA GLU A 436 -16.79 -20.59 26.09
C GLU A 436 -16.71 -19.06 25.90
N LEU A 437 -17.61 -18.29 26.51
CA LEU A 437 -17.64 -16.83 26.35
C LEU A 437 -16.39 -16.15 26.92
N LEU A 438 -15.83 -16.64 28.03
CA LEU A 438 -14.58 -16.12 28.61
C LEU A 438 -13.36 -16.37 27.70
N LEU A 439 -13.28 -17.55 27.09
CA LEU A 439 -12.23 -17.87 26.10
C LEU A 439 -12.35 -16.97 24.87
N LEU A 440 -13.58 -16.77 24.38
CA LEU A 440 -13.84 -15.91 23.22
C LEU A 440 -13.56 -14.43 23.51
N LEU A 441 -13.86 -13.96 24.72
CA LEU A 441 -13.56 -12.59 25.15
C LEU A 441 -12.05 -12.30 25.13
N ALA A 442 -11.21 -13.26 25.54
CA ALA A 442 -9.76 -13.12 25.51
C ALA A 442 -9.21 -12.98 24.07
N ALA A 443 -9.84 -13.67 23.11
CA ALA A 443 -9.49 -13.60 21.70
C ALA A 443 -10.18 -12.45 20.93
N GLU A 444 -11.08 -11.70 21.56
CA GLU A 444 -11.85 -10.64 20.90
C GLU A 444 -11.03 -9.32 20.82
N PRO A 445 -10.84 -8.74 19.62
CA PRO A 445 -10.14 -7.47 19.46
C PRO A 445 -10.85 -6.33 20.21
N ALA A 446 -10.10 -5.29 20.56
CA ALA A 446 -10.65 -4.10 21.22
C ALA A 446 -11.71 -3.43 20.33
N GLY A 447 -12.89 -3.17 20.90
CA GLY A 447 -14.01 -2.56 20.18
C GLY A 447 -15.36 -2.82 20.84
N ARG A 448 -16.43 -2.32 20.23
CA ARG A 448 -17.79 -2.35 20.79
C ARG A 448 -18.32 -3.74 21.08
N ARG A 449 -17.99 -4.74 20.25
CA ARG A 449 -18.40 -6.14 20.45
C ARG A 449 -17.78 -6.71 21.73
N ARG A 450 -16.52 -6.38 22.01
CA ARG A 450 -15.82 -6.78 23.24
C ARG A 450 -16.42 -6.15 24.49
N GLU A 451 -16.79 -4.87 24.42
CA GLU A 451 -17.47 -4.19 25.53
C GLU A 451 -18.82 -4.84 25.88
N LEU A 452 -19.64 -5.10 24.85
CA LEU A 452 -20.95 -5.74 25.02
C LEU A 452 -20.80 -7.19 25.50
N LEU A 453 -19.83 -7.93 24.96
CA LEU A 453 -19.53 -9.30 25.40
C LEU A 453 -19.09 -9.33 26.87
N HIS A 454 -18.23 -8.40 27.27
CA HIS A 454 -17.81 -8.28 28.67
C HIS A 454 -18.99 -7.96 29.61
N ALA A 455 -19.87 -7.03 29.23
CA ALA A 455 -21.06 -6.70 30.01
C ALA A 455 -22.04 -7.88 30.11
N GLU A 456 -22.20 -8.64 29.03
CA GLU A 456 -23.05 -9.84 29.00
C GLU A 456 -22.50 -10.93 29.93
N ILE A 457 -21.18 -11.19 29.88
CA ILE A 457 -20.51 -12.16 30.76
C ILE A 457 -20.71 -11.79 32.23
N GLN A 458 -20.54 -10.52 32.59
CA GLN A 458 -20.78 -10.06 33.98
C GLN A 458 -22.23 -10.31 34.42
N THR A 459 -23.19 -10.08 33.52
CA THR A 459 -24.62 -10.35 33.79
C THR A 459 -24.87 -11.85 34.01
N LEU A 460 -24.33 -12.71 33.15
CA LEU A 460 -24.49 -14.16 33.24
C LEU A 460 -23.79 -14.72 34.49
N MET A 461 -22.61 -14.22 34.84
CA MET A 461 -21.90 -14.59 36.07
C MET A 461 -22.72 -14.27 37.33
N ALA A 462 -23.31 -13.08 37.39
CA ALA A 462 -24.14 -12.67 38.53
C ALA A 462 -25.38 -13.57 38.69
N ARG A 463 -26.03 -13.93 37.58
CA ARG A 463 -27.18 -14.87 37.59
C ARG A 463 -26.76 -16.27 38.01
N ALA A 464 -25.65 -16.78 37.48
CA ALA A 464 -25.14 -18.10 37.82
C ALA A 464 -24.76 -18.22 39.31
N GLU A 465 -24.10 -17.21 39.88
CA GLU A 465 -23.75 -17.22 41.31
C GLU A 465 -25.01 -17.14 42.18
N TYR A 466 -25.98 -16.33 41.80
CA TYR A 466 -27.27 -16.24 42.49
C TYR A 466 -28.02 -17.59 42.49
N LEU A 467 -28.08 -18.27 41.34
CA LEU A 467 -28.73 -19.56 41.20
C LEU A 467 -28.00 -20.65 42.01
N LYS A 468 -26.67 -20.63 42.02
CA LYS A 468 -25.84 -21.54 42.82
C LYS A 468 -26.07 -21.36 44.32
N ASP A 469 -26.24 -20.12 44.79
CA ASP A 469 -26.55 -19.85 46.19
C ASP A 469 -27.97 -20.29 46.57
N GLN A 470 -28.94 -20.14 45.66
CA GLN A 470 -30.29 -20.69 45.84
C GLN A 470 -30.28 -22.21 46.02
N ILE A 471 -29.53 -22.94 45.17
CA ILE A 471 -29.40 -24.40 45.26
C ILE A 471 -28.80 -24.80 46.61
N LYS A 472 -27.67 -24.20 47.01
CA LYS A 472 -27.04 -24.47 48.32
C LYS A 472 -27.97 -24.22 49.50
N MET A 473 -28.76 -23.13 49.46
CA MET A 473 -29.73 -22.83 50.53
C MET A 473 -30.83 -23.89 50.62
N ARG A 474 -31.34 -24.38 49.47
CA ARG A 474 -32.35 -25.47 49.46
C ARG A 474 -31.77 -26.79 49.95
N GLU A 475 -30.55 -27.14 49.56
CA GLU A 475 -29.85 -28.34 50.03
C GLU A 475 -29.60 -28.28 51.55
N ALA A 476 -29.15 -27.14 52.08
CA ALA A 476 -28.95 -26.95 53.52
C ALA A 476 -30.26 -27.04 54.33
N GLN A 477 -31.38 -26.54 53.78
CA GLN A 477 -32.70 -26.67 54.40
C GLN A 477 -33.24 -28.11 54.35
N SER A 478 -32.93 -28.87 53.29
CA SER A 478 -33.27 -30.30 53.18
C SER A 478 -32.52 -31.12 54.22
N MET A 479 -31.20 -30.93 54.32
CA MET A 479 -30.33 -31.61 55.28
C MET A 479 -30.71 -31.29 56.74
N GLY A 480 -31.13 -30.05 57.03
CA GLY A 480 -31.62 -29.65 58.35
C GLY A 480 -32.97 -30.29 58.72
N LYS A 481 -33.85 -30.54 57.74
CA LYS A 481 -35.13 -31.25 57.96
C LYS A 481 -34.93 -32.75 58.15
N GLU A 482 -33.99 -33.37 57.44
CA GLU A 482 -33.65 -34.78 57.63
C GLU A 482 -32.98 -35.04 58.98
N ALA A 483 -32.08 -34.17 59.43
CA ALA A 483 -31.46 -34.25 60.76
C ALA A 483 -32.48 -34.08 61.90
N LEU A 484 -33.49 -33.22 61.75
CA LEU A 484 -34.61 -33.11 62.70
C LEU A 484 -35.51 -34.35 62.67
N ALA A 485 -35.77 -34.92 61.49
CA ALA A 485 -36.60 -36.11 61.34
C ALA A 485 -35.95 -37.39 61.90
N GLU A 486 -34.62 -37.51 61.80
CA GLU A 486 -33.87 -38.61 62.44
C GLU A 486 -33.81 -38.46 63.97
N SER A 487 -33.66 -37.24 64.50
CA SER A 487 -33.67 -37.00 65.95
C SER A 487 -35.03 -37.31 66.60
N VAL A 488 -36.14 -37.13 65.87
CA VAL A 488 -37.49 -37.49 66.33
C VAL A 488 -37.72 -39.01 66.25
N ARG A 489 -37.13 -39.71 65.28
CA ARG A 489 -37.21 -41.18 65.16
C ARG A 489 -36.37 -41.93 66.20
N SER A 490 -35.29 -41.35 66.71
CA SER A 490 -34.49 -41.96 67.79
C SER A 490 -35.04 -41.72 69.20
N GLY A 491 -36.08 -40.90 69.35
CA GLY A 491 -36.67 -40.51 70.63
C GLY A 491 -37.81 -41.40 71.14
N GLU A 492 -38.26 -42.39 70.38
CA GLU A 492 -39.34 -43.29 70.79
C GLU A 492 -38.84 -44.73 70.96
N SER A 493 -38.70 -45.17 72.21
CA SER A 493 -38.81 -46.58 72.59
C SER A 493 -39.02 -46.76 74.11
N PRO A 494 -39.63 -47.88 74.54
CA PRO A 494 -40.90 -47.84 75.27
C PRO A 494 -40.80 -48.17 76.77
N PHE A 495 -41.93 -47.92 77.43
CA PHE A 495 -42.36 -48.23 78.81
C PHE A 495 -42.24 -47.12 79.85
#